data_AF-A0A957GDV0-F1
#
_entry.id   AF-A0A957GDV0-F1
#
_cell.length_a   1.000
_cell.length_b   1.000
_cell.length_c   1.000
_cell.angle_alpha   90.00
_cell.angle_beta   90.00
_cell.angle_gamma   90.00
#
_symmetry.space_group_name_H-M   'P 1'
#
loop_
_entity.id
_entity.type
_entity.pdbx_description
1 polymer ?
#
loop_
_entity_poly.entity_id
_entity_poly.type
_entity_poly.pdbx_seq_one_letter_code
_entity_poly.pdbx_strand_id
1 'polypeptide(L)'
;SAGDALAGLGDPRFYGEAGYYLPREALLGFVAIPAGNFRMGSDPQQDPQADAAEQPQHTLPLPAYYLAKYPVTVAQFRAFAQASGH
;
A
#
# COMPACT_ATOMS: atom_id res chain seq x y z
N SER A 1 -21.44 5.51 19.37
CA SER A 1 -22.06 4.87 18.19
C SER A 1 -21.57 3.43 18.06
N ALA A 2 -22.17 2.60 17.20
CA ALA A 2 -21.63 1.26 16.93
C ALA A 2 -20.18 1.30 16.35
N GLY A 3 -19.81 2.39 15.67
CA GLY A 3 -18.44 2.62 15.18
C GLY A 3 -17.42 2.85 16.31
N ASP A 4 -17.82 3.56 17.37
CA ASP A 4 -16.95 3.78 18.54
C ASP A 4 -16.73 2.49 19.34
N ALA A 5 -17.75 1.63 19.40
CA ALA A 5 -17.65 0.34 20.07
C ALA A 5 -16.67 -0.60 19.33
N LEU A 6 -16.68 -0.61 17.99
CA LEU A 6 -15.70 -1.36 17.19
C LEU A 6 -14.29 -0.79 17.30
N ALA A 7 -14.15 0.53 17.36
CA ALA A 7 -12.86 1.17 17.62
C ALA A 7 -12.27 0.74 18.97
N GLY A 8 -13.12 0.55 19.99
CA GLY A 8 -12.71 0.08 21.32
C GLY A 8 -12.30 -1.39 21.39
N LEU A 9 -12.90 -2.28 20.59
CA LEU A 9 -12.54 -3.71 20.52
C LEU A 9 -11.28 -3.97 19.67
N GLY A 10 -10.95 -3.06 18.75
CA GLY A 10 -9.87 -3.23 17.79
C GLY A 10 -10.23 -4.19 16.65
N ASP A 11 -9.45 -4.15 15.57
CA ASP A 11 -9.59 -5.07 14.44
C ASP A 11 -8.59 -6.22 14.58
N PRO A 12 -9.04 -7.48 14.73
CA PRO A 12 -8.15 -8.63 14.97
C PRO A 12 -7.21 -8.92 13.80
N ARG A 13 -7.44 -8.32 12.61
CA ARG A 13 -6.54 -8.43 11.46
C ARG A 13 -5.29 -7.58 11.60
N PHE A 14 -5.26 -6.62 12.53
CA PHE A 14 -4.16 -5.69 12.73
C PHE A 14 -3.58 -5.82 14.14
N TYR A 15 -2.30 -5.45 14.29
CA TYR A 15 -1.74 -5.22 15.62
C TYR A 15 -2.41 -3.99 16.26
N GLY A 16 -2.33 -3.87 17.58
CA GLY A 16 -2.77 -2.66 18.28
C GLY A 16 -1.79 -1.51 18.08
N GLU A 17 -1.93 -0.48 18.92
CA GLU A 17 -1.07 0.72 18.91
C GLU A 17 0.43 0.39 18.94
N ALA A 18 0.86 -0.54 19.80
CA ALA A 18 2.26 -0.96 19.91
C ALA A 18 2.83 -1.59 18.62
N GLY A 19 1.98 -2.13 17.75
CA GLY A 19 2.37 -2.63 16.43
C GLY A 19 2.02 -1.67 15.30
N TYR A 20 1.84 -0.38 15.60
CA TYR A 20 1.51 0.69 14.65
C TYR A 20 0.27 0.41 13.80
N TYR A 21 -0.66 -0.43 14.27
CA TYR A 21 -1.80 -0.87 13.49
C TYR A 21 -1.43 -1.54 12.14
N LEU A 22 -0.27 -2.21 12.08
CA LEU A 22 0.14 -2.98 10.90
C LEU A 22 -0.63 -4.32 10.80
N PRO A 23 -0.86 -4.85 9.58
CA PRO A 23 -1.48 -6.16 9.40
C PRO A 23 -0.77 -7.27 10.17
N ARG A 24 -1.54 -8.18 10.77
CA ARG A 24 -1.05 -9.44 11.36
C ARG A 24 -0.86 -10.52 10.28
N GLU A 25 -0.21 -10.12 9.20
CA GLU A 25 0.18 -11.00 8.11
C GLU A 25 1.71 -11.14 8.09
N ALA A 26 2.23 -12.09 7.32
CA ALA A 26 3.67 -12.18 7.09
C ALA A 26 4.23 -10.84 6.58
N LEU A 27 5.46 -10.52 6.98
CA LEU A 27 6.13 -9.25 6.64
C LEU A 27 5.28 -8.01 6.98
N LEU A 28 4.42 -8.07 8.00
CA LEU A 28 3.56 -6.96 8.41
C LEU A 28 2.64 -6.46 7.27
N GLY A 29 2.23 -7.36 6.38
CA GLY A 29 1.38 -7.05 5.23
C GLY A 29 2.10 -6.48 4.00
N PHE A 30 3.43 -6.49 3.99
CA PHE A 30 4.20 -6.21 2.78
C PHE A 30 4.33 -7.47 1.92
N VAL A 31 4.28 -7.27 0.60
CA VAL A 31 4.46 -8.33 -0.40
C VAL A 31 5.80 -8.11 -1.09
N ALA A 32 6.60 -9.17 -1.18
CA ALA A 32 7.82 -9.17 -1.97
C ALA A 32 7.48 -9.22 -3.46
N ILE A 33 7.93 -8.24 -4.22
CA ILE A 33 7.85 -8.22 -5.68
C ILE A 33 9.24 -8.58 -6.22
N PRO A 34 9.36 -9.69 -6.97
CA PRO A 34 10.66 -10.13 -7.48
C PRO A 34 11.19 -9.15 -8.54
N ALA A 35 12.51 -9.13 -8.70
CA ALA A 35 13.14 -8.39 -9.79
C ALA A 35 12.66 -8.91 -11.15
N GLY A 36 12.51 -8.02 -12.12
CA GLY A 36 12.05 -8.41 -13.45
C GLY A 36 11.81 -7.23 -14.37
N ASN A 37 11.45 -7.54 -15.60
CA ASN A 37 11.05 -6.55 -16.59
C ASN A 37 9.55 -6.27 -16.45
N PHE A 38 9.19 -5.00 -16.30
CA PHE A 38 7.81 -4.54 -16.20
C PHE A 38 7.44 -3.69 -17.41
N ARG A 39 6.26 -3.93 -17.99
CA ARG A 39 5.71 -3.13 -19.10
C ARG A 39 4.90 -1.98 -18.49
N MET A 40 5.51 -0.79 -18.43
CA MET A 40 4.93 0.42 -17.82
C MET A 40 4.37 1.35 -18.88
N GLY A 41 3.28 2.04 -18.54
CA GLY A 41 2.55 2.95 -19.43
C GLY A 41 1.53 2.23 -20.32
N SER A 42 0.83 3.01 -21.14
CA SER A 42 -0.30 2.57 -21.96
C SER A 42 0.04 2.60 -23.45
N ASP A 43 -0.48 1.62 -24.19
CA ASP A 43 -0.43 1.59 -25.65
C ASP A 43 -1.73 2.19 -26.17
N PRO A 44 -1.73 3.34 -26.87
CA PRO A 44 -2.96 3.99 -27.33
C PRO A 44 -3.79 3.13 -28.30
N GLN A 45 -3.19 2.11 -28.93
CA GLN A 45 -3.93 1.16 -29.76
C GLN A 45 -4.72 0.14 -28.93
N GLN A 46 -4.29 -0.12 -27.69
CA GLN A 46 -4.92 -1.08 -26.77
C GLN A 46 -5.78 -0.38 -25.70
N ASP A 47 -5.41 0.84 -25.33
CA ASP A 47 -6.15 1.70 -24.40
C ASP A 47 -6.39 3.09 -25.03
N PRO A 48 -7.49 3.26 -25.76
CA PRO A 48 -7.83 4.53 -26.39
C PRO A 48 -8.16 5.66 -25.41
N GLN A 49 -8.36 5.36 -24.12
CA GLN A 49 -8.67 6.34 -23.09
C GLN A 49 -7.41 6.84 -22.35
N ALA A 50 -6.25 6.25 -22.64
CA ALA A 50 -5.00 6.61 -22.00
C ALA A 50 -4.61 8.07 -22.29
N ASP A 51 -4.37 8.83 -21.23
CA ASP A 51 -3.88 10.19 -21.35
C ASP A 51 -2.47 10.23 -21.97
N ALA A 52 -2.12 11.36 -22.58
CA ALA A 52 -0.81 11.53 -23.22
C ALA A 52 0.36 11.35 -22.22
N ALA A 53 0.13 11.63 -20.93
CA ALA A 53 1.12 11.45 -19.88
C ALA A 53 1.34 9.98 -19.47
N GLU A 54 0.46 9.07 -19.89
CA GLU A 54 0.57 7.62 -19.63
C GLU A 54 1.36 6.89 -20.74
N GLN A 55 1.73 7.60 -21.80
CA GLN A 55 2.38 7.08 -23.00
C GLN A 55 3.85 7.55 -23.12
N PRO A 56 4.70 6.84 -23.87
CA PRO A 56 4.44 5.54 -24.49
C PRO A 56 4.64 4.40 -23.49
N GLN A 57 4.00 3.27 -23.78
CA GLN A 57 4.32 2.05 -23.09
C GLN A 57 5.73 1.54 -23.42
N HIS A 58 6.49 1.15 -22.40
CA HIS A 58 7.87 0.70 -22.55
C HIS A 58 8.23 -0.33 -21.47
N THR A 59 9.34 -1.05 -21.67
CA THR A 59 9.83 -2.06 -20.72
C THR A 59 10.88 -1.44 -19.79
N LEU A 60 10.71 -1.63 -18.48
CA LEU A 60 11.62 -1.16 -17.44
C LEU A 60 12.13 -2.35 -16.60
N PRO A 61 13.46 -2.53 -16.44
CA PRO A 61 13.99 -3.47 -15.47
C PRO A 61 13.84 -2.90 -14.05
N LEU A 62 13.11 -3.61 -13.19
CA LEU A 62 12.95 -3.25 -11.78
C LEU A 62 13.72 -4.24 -10.89
N PRO A 63 14.40 -3.76 -9.84
CA PRO A 63 14.98 -4.63 -8.83
C PRO A 63 13.86 -5.29 -7.99
N ALA A 64 14.21 -6.23 -7.12
CA ALA A 64 13.26 -6.74 -6.14
C ALA A 64 12.94 -5.65 -5.10
N TYR A 65 11.68 -5.52 -4.72
CA TYR A 65 11.22 -4.55 -3.72
C TYR A 65 10.03 -5.10 -2.92
N TYR A 66 9.65 -4.38 -1.87
CA TYR A 66 8.45 -4.69 -1.09
C TYR A 66 7.39 -3.63 -1.33
N LEU A 67 6.14 -4.04 -1.47
CA LEU A 67 5.00 -3.14 -1.59
C LEU A 67 3.97 -3.48 -0.52
N ALA A 68 3.43 -2.45 0.13
CA ALA A 68 2.33 -2.65 1.06
C ALA A 68 1.10 -3.20 0.30
N LYS A 69 0.51 -4.28 0.80
CA LYS A 69 -0.70 -4.88 0.22
C LYS A 69 -1.92 -3.96 0.30
N TYR A 70 -1.94 -3.08 1.31
CA TYR A 70 -3.03 -2.15 1.59
C TYR A 70 -2.50 -0.71 1.67
N PRO A 71 -3.30 0.29 1.29
CA PRO A 71 -2.97 1.69 1.55
C PRO A 71 -2.77 1.96 3.05
N VAL A 72 -1.96 2.97 3.36
CA VAL A 72 -1.75 3.42 4.74
C VAL A 72 -3.08 3.89 5.33
N THR A 73 -3.42 3.39 6.52
CA THR A 73 -4.66 3.75 7.20
C THR A 73 -4.49 5.01 8.07
N VAL A 74 -5.60 5.67 8.42
CA VAL A 74 -5.59 6.80 9.35
C VAL A 74 -5.00 6.43 10.71
N ALA A 75 -5.24 5.20 11.19
CA ALA A 75 -4.70 4.73 12.46
C ALA A 75 -3.17 4.57 12.41
N GLN A 76 -2.64 4.01 11.32
CA GLN A 76 -1.20 3.91 11.08
C GLN A 76 -0.54 5.29 11.00
N PHE A 77 -1.14 6.22 10.23
CA PHE A 77 -0.61 7.58 10.11
C PHE A 77 -0.65 8.34 11.44
N ARG A 78 -1.71 8.18 12.24
CA ARG A 78 -1.80 8.78 13.58
C ARG A 78 -0.70 8.25 14.50
N ALA A 79 -0.47 6.93 14.50
CA ALA A 79 0.60 6.33 15.29
C ALA A 79 1.99 6.85 14.87
N PHE A 80 2.21 7.06 13.56
CA PHE A 80 3.40 7.74 13.05
C PHE A 80 3.52 9.16 13.60
N ALA A 81 2.51 10.01 13.39
CA ALA A 81 2.53 11.42 13.80
C ALA A 81 2.80 11.59 15.30
N GLN A 82 2.16 10.77 16.14
CA GLN A 82 2.38 10.74 17.59
C GLN A 82 3.81 10.33 17.97
N ALA A 83 4.39 9.35 17.27
CA ALA A 83 5.74 8.87 17.54
C ALA A 83 6.84 9.81 17.02
N SER A 84 6.59 10.54 15.93
CA SER A 84 7.57 11.41 15.28
C SER A 84 7.45 12.88 15.65
N GLY A 85 6.33 13.30 16.25
CA GLY A 85 6.06 14.72 16.55
C GLY A 85 5.69 15.55 15.31
N HIS A 86 5.12 14.91 14.30
CA HIS A 86 4.59 15.58 13.09
C HIS A 86 3.14 16.00 13.26
#